data_AF-A0A1E4TVE6-F1
#
_entry.id   AF-A0A1E4TVE6-F1
#
_cell.length_a   1.000
_cell.length_b   1.000
_cell.length_c   1.000
_cell.angle_alpha   90.00
_cell.angle_beta   90.00
_cell.angle_gamma   90.00
#
_symmetry.space_group_name_H-M   'P 1'
#
loop_
_entity.id
_entity.type
_entity.pdbx_description
1 polymer ?
#
loop_
_entity_poly.entity_id
_entity_poly.type
_entity_poly.pdbx_seq_one_letter_code
_entity_poly.pdbx_strand_id
1 'polypeptide(L)'
;MTDKFDDDIPAIVGWHKDSYPFVCVLMLSDTETSIGTETLLKKGNGEIIGTPNPSKGKAVVLQGGLINHLAPKPLGFTERITAVTSYRAKNPMTKDCSVLRSVKPEVNFGSNFNTFYPDWVNYRMKLVAEKCELIKNEIEKEANEGKTFRKEDWMQSLKDLENYVATTWKEMVVTNEEYARAL
;
A
#
# COMPACT_ATOMS: atom_id res chain seq x y z
N MET A 1 12.64 -19.77 -16.49
CA MET A 1 13.06 -20.64 -15.38
C MET A 1 12.39 -20.07 -14.15
N THR A 2 11.47 -20.80 -13.54
CA THR A 2 10.96 -20.44 -12.21
C THR A 2 12.07 -20.75 -11.23
N ASP A 3 12.77 -19.71 -10.75
CA ASP A 3 13.86 -19.82 -9.80
C ASP A 3 13.34 -20.38 -8.49
N LYS A 4 13.49 -21.70 -8.31
CA LYS A 4 13.15 -22.42 -7.07
C LYS A 4 13.92 -21.89 -5.84
N PHE A 5 14.96 -21.09 -6.03
CA PHE A 5 15.79 -20.55 -4.95
C PHE A 5 15.28 -19.22 -4.37
N ASP A 6 14.38 -18.52 -5.07
CA ASP A 6 13.88 -17.20 -4.63
C ASP A 6 12.89 -17.27 -3.45
N ASP A 7 12.09 -18.33 -3.39
CA ASP A 7 11.07 -18.53 -2.36
C ASP A 7 11.64 -19.16 -1.08
N ASP A 8 12.87 -19.68 -1.13
CA ASP A 8 13.55 -20.34 -0.01
C ASP A 8 14.32 -19.35 0.92
N ILE A 9 14.33 -18.05 0.61
CA ILE A 9 15.00 -17.04 1.44
C ILE A 9 14.24 -16.92 2.77
N PRO A 10 14.85 -17.23 3.93
CA PRO A 10 14.18 -17.11 5.22
C PRO A 10 13.81 -15.65 5.48
N ALA A 11 12.52 -15.38 5.64
CA ALA A 11 12.00 -14.03 5.74
C ALA A 11 11.07 -13.86 6.94
N ILE A 12 11.09 -12.66 7.53
CA ILE A 12 10.07 -12.24 8.50
C ILE A 12 8.75 -12.00 7.75
N VAL A 13 8.84 -11.36 6.58
CA VAL A 13 7.75 -11.22 5.62
C VAL A 13 8.32 -11.58 4.26
N GLY A 14 7.77 -12.63 3.65
CA GLY A 14 8.18 -13.13 2.33
C GLY A 14 7.91 -12.12 1.22
N TRP A 15 8.10 -12.54 -0.03
CA TRP A 15 7.84 -11.67 -1.19
C TRP A 15 6.42 -11.11 -1.18
N HIS A 16 6.31 -9.78 -1.13
CA HIS A 16 5.03 -9.10 -1.14
C HIS A 16 5.13 -7.70 -1.76
N LYS A 17 3.95 -7.14 -2.01
CA LYS A 17 3.74 -5.72 -2.21
C LYS A 17 2.95 -5.20 -1.03
N ASP A 18 3.26 -4.00 -0.58
CA ASP A 18 2.50 -3.37 0.48
C ASP A 18 1.06 -3.12 0.04
N SER A 19 0.20 -3.04 1.06
CA SER A 19 -1.20 -2.69 0.88
C SER A 19 -1.37 -1.22 0.45
N TYR A 20 -0.41 -0.34 0.74
CA TYR A 20 -0.51 1.09 0.47
C TYR A 20 0.51 1.56 -0.59
N PRO A 21 0.23 2.67 -1.32
CA PRO A 21 1.06 3.08 -2.46
C PRO A 21 2.52 3.41 -2.10
N PHE A 22 2.71 4.13 -0.99
CA PHE A 22 4.02 4.52 -0.49
C PHE A 22 4.16 4.07 0.96
N VAL A 23 5.37 3.67 1.32
CA VAL A 23 5.73 3.32 2.69
C VAL A 23 7.01 4.06 3.08
N CYS A 24 7.07 4.56 4.31
CA CYS A 24 8.27 5.08 4.94
C CYS A 24 8.65 4.14 6.08
N VAL A 25 9.85 3.59 6.02
CA VAL A 25 10.40 2.68 7.02
C VAL A 25 11.50 3.41 7.77
N LEU A 26 11.25 3.76 9.03
CA LEU A 26 12.20 4.37 9.95
C LEU A 26 12.94 3.29 10.73
N MET A 27 14.27 3.32 10.70
CA MET A 27 15.08 2.43 11.53
C MET A 27 15.22 2.97 12.95
N LEU A 28 14.80 2.18 13.95
CA LEU A 28 14.84 2.53 15.37
C LEU A 28 15.96 1.85 16.13
N SER A 29 16.41 0.66 15.69
CA SER A 29 17.57 -0.02 16.26
C SER A 29 18.86 0.29 15.49
N ASP A 30 19.99 0.04 16.14
CA ASP A 30 21.27 0.02 15.47
C ASP A 30 21.41 -1.33 14.74
N THR A 31 21.78 -1.28 13.46
CA THR A 31 21.92 -2.45 12.59
C THR A 31 23.31 -2.57 11.98
N GLU A 32 24.31 -1.84 12.50
CA GLU A 32 25.69 -1.85 11.96
C GLU A 32 26.33 -3.24 11.96
N THR A 33 26.01 -4.08 12.95
CA THR A 33 26.51 -5.46 13.06
C THR A 33 25.56 -6.50 12.48
N SER A 34 24.40 -6.07 11.97
CA SER A 34 23.38 -6.97 11.46
C SER A 34 23.78 -7.50 10.08
N ILE A 35 23.75 -8.82 9.93
CA ILE A 35 24.05 -9.49 8.66
C ILE A 35 22.74 -9.96 8.03
N GLY A 36 22.56 -9.68 6.74
CA GLY A 36 21.41 -10.17 5.98
C GLY A 36 20.07 -9.52 6.35
N THR A 37 20.09 -8.27 6.85
CA THR A 37 18.88 -7.51 7.20
C THR A 37 18.38 -6.59 6.09
N GLU A 38 19.11 -6.53 4.98
CA GLU A 38 18.82 -5.66 3.84
C GLU A 38 17.47 -6.04 3.23
N THR A 39 16.57 -5.07 3.10
CA THR A 39 15.33 -5.30 2.34
C THR A 39 15.70 -5.67 0.91
N LEU A 40 15.21 -6.82 0.44
CA LEU A 40 15.46 -7.27 -0.92
C LEU A 40 14.32 -6.79 -1.82
N LEU A 41 14.64 -6.23 -2.99
CA LEU A 41 13.70 -5.81 -4.00
C LEU A 41 13.84 -6.69 -5.24
N LYS A 42 12.71 -7.10 -5.83
CA LYS A 42 12.66 -7.82 -7.10
C LYS A 42 12.26 -6.87 -8.21
N LYS A 43 13.19 -6.64 -9.14
CA LYS A 43 13.00 -5.79 -10.32
C LYS A 43 12.06 -6.44 -11.33
N GLY A 44 11.56 -5.65 -12.29
CA GLY A 44 10.68 -6.15 -13.35
C GLY A 44 11.31 -7.18 -14.29
N ASN A 45 12.65 -7.23 -14.38
CA ASN A 45 13.41 -8.24 -15.12
C ASN A 45 13.67 -9.53 -14.28
N GLY A 46 13.18 -9.60 -13.04
CA GLY A 46 13.39 -10.73 -12.13
C GLY A 46 14.65 -10.64 -11.27
N GLU A 47 15.56 -9.70 -11.55
CA GLU A 47 16.79 -9.51 -10.78
C GLU A 47 16.47 -9.02 -9.35
N ILE A 48 17.13 -9.62 -8.36
CA ILE A 48 17.00 -9.25 -6.95
C ILE A 48 18.17 -8.34 -6.57
N ILE A 49 17.84 -7.22 -5.92
CA ILE A 49 18.82 -6.31 -5.34
C ILE A 49 18.54 -6.09 -3.86
N GLY A 50 19.59 -6.03 -3.04
CA GLY A 50 19.50 -5.57 -1.66
C GLY A 50 19.52 -4.05 -1.60
N THR A 51 18.64 -3.45 -0.81
CA THR A 51 18.74 -2.03 -0.47
C THR A 51 19.54 -1.85 0.80
N PRO A 52 20.46 -0.87 0.86
CA PRO A 52 21.14 -0.52 2.09
C PRO A 52 20.14 -0.23 3.20
N ASN A 53 20.34 -0.82 4.37
CA ASN A 53 19.51 -0.50 5.52
C ASN A 53 19.73 0.96 5.95
N PRO A 54 18.65 1.71 6.23
CA PRO A 54 18.82 3.00 6.88
C PRO A 54 19.47 2.78 8.25
N SER A 55 20.50 3.56 8.57
CA SER A 55 21.06 3.57 9.92
C SER A 55 20.01 4.07 10.92
N LYS A 56 20.20 3.78 12.21
CA LYS A 56 19.33 4.28 13.29
C LYS A 56 19.01 5.77 13.12
N GLY A 57 17.72 6.11 13.21
CA GLY A 57 17.21 7.47 13.04
C GLY A 57 17.05 7.94 11.58
N LYS A 58 17.38 7.09 10.59
CA LYS A 58 17.13 7.36 9.17
C LYS A 58 15.94 6.55 8.66
N ALA A 59 15.35 7.00 7.57
CA ALA A 59 14.24 6.34 6.94
C ALA A 59 14.46 6.11 5.44
N VAL A 60 13.81 5.08 4.91
CA VAL A 60 13.71 4.80 3.48
C VAL A 60 12.25 4.91 3.06
N VAL A 61 12.02 5.54 1.91
CA VAL A 61 10.69 5.60 1.28
C VAL A 61 10.66 4.68 0.07
N LEU A 62 9.65 3.82 -0.01
CA LEU A 62 9.46 2.85 -1.08
C LEU A 62 8.07 3.04 -1.71
N GLN A 63 7.97 2.80 -3.03
CA GLN A 63 6.68 2.58 -3.70
C GLN A 63 6.17 1.16 -3.37
N GLY A 64 5.83 0.93 -2.11
CA GLY A 64 5.53 -0.40 -1.55
C GLY A 64 4.43 -1.16 -2.30
N GLY A 65 3.39 -0.45 -2.75
CA GLY A 65 2.29 -1.06 -3.53
C GLY A 65 2.67 -1.49 -4.95
N LEU A 66 3.84 -1.09 -5.46
CA LEU A 66 4.30 -1.41 -6.81
C LEU A 66 5.49 -2.37 -6.81
N ILE A 67 6.46 -2.13 -5.91
CA ILE A 67 7.74 -2.85 -5.85
C ILE A 67 7.57 -4.11 -5.02
N ASN A 68 7.87 -5.27 -5.63
CA ASN A 68 7.90 -6.53 -4.91
C ASN A 68 9.15 -6.59 -4.03
N HIS A 69 8.98 -6.88 -2.76
CA HIS A 69 10.06 -6.85 -1.78
C HIS A 69 9.88 -7.90 -0.69
N LEU A 70 10.97 -8.22 0.01
CA LEU A 70 10.94 -9.07 1.21
C LEU A 70 11.83 -8.51 2.31
N ALA A 71 11.48 -8.85 3.55
CA ALA A 71 12.28 -8.56 4.73
C ALA A 71 12.95 -9.86 5.20
N PRO A 72 14.24 -10.09 4.89
CA PRO A 72 14.94 -11.30 5.31
C PRO A 72 15.06 -11.38 6.84
N LYS A 73 15.14 -12.61 7.35
CA LYS A 73 15.40 -12.86 8.76
C LYS A 73 16.88 -12.56 9.05
N PRO A 74 17.20 -11.73 10.06
CA PRO A 74 18.59 -11.44 10.42
C PRO A 74 19.37 -12.71 10.74
N LEU A 75 20.64 -12.74 10.33
CA LEU A 75 21.61 -13.73 10.76
C LEU A 75 22.27 -13.26 12.06
N GLY A 76 22.31 -14.15 13.06
CA GLY A 76 22.71 -13.79 14.42
C GLY A 76 21.57 -13.07 15.16
N PHE A 77 21.50 -13.23 16.48
CA PHE A 77 20.41 -12.72 17.33
C PHE A 77 20.44 -11.18 17.50
N THR A 78 20.58 -10.42 16.41
CA THR A 78 20.57 -8.96 16.41
C THR A 78 19.15 -8.42 16.29
N GLU A 79 18.81 -7.42 17.11
CA GLU A 79 17.49 -6.79 17.09
C GLU A 79 17.32 -5.82 15.92
N ARG A 80 16.21 -5.95 15.19
CA ARG A 80 15.81 -5.03 14.12
C ARG A 80 14.46 -4.42 14.44
N ILE A 81 14.46 -3.19 14.93
CA ILE A 81 13.24 -2.46 15.29
C ILE A 81 13.02 -1.37 14.24
N THR A 82 11.85 -1.38 13.61
CA THR A 82 11.45 -0.41 12.59
C THR A 82 10.05 0.14 12.87
N ALA A 83 9.84 1.42 12.60
CA ALA A 83 8.50 2.00 12.50
C ALA A 83 8.13 2.16 11.03
N VAL A 84 6.91 1.74 10.68
CA VAL A 84 6.42 1.73 9.29
C VAL A 84 5.20 2.63 9.20
N THR A 85 5.27 3.65 8.34
CA THR A 85 4.15 4.57 8.08
C THR A 85 3.83 4.57 6.59
N SER A 86 2.57 4.35 6.26
CA SER A 86 2.09 4.33 4.87
C SER A 86 1.53 5.68 4.44
N TYR A 87 1.66 6.00 3.15
CA TYR A 87 1.21 7.25 2.56
C TYR A 87 0.48 7.03 1.24
N ARG A 88 -0.42 7.98 0.95
CA ARG A 88 -1.05 8.18 -0.36
C ARG A 88 -0.82 9.61 -0.85
N ALA A 89 -1.05 9.84 -2.15
CA ALA A 89 -0.99 11.19 -2.71
C ALA A 89 -1.98 12.12 -1.99
N LYS A 90 -1.56 13.36 -1.67
CA LYS A 90 -2.42 14.32 -0.95
C LYS A 90 -3.67 14.71 -1.74
N ASN A 91 -3.53 14.88 -3.07
CA ASN A 91 -4.61 15.28 -3.96
C ASN A 91 -5.69 14.19 -4.06
N PRO A 92 -6.95 14.46 -3.66
CA PRO A 92 -8.05 13.49 -3.74
C PRO A 92 -8.39 13.05 -5.16
N MET A 93 -8.08 13.85 -6.18
CA MET A 93 -8.30 13.50 -7.59
C MET A 93 -7.24 12.53 -8.13
N THR A 94 -6.09 12.40 -7.45
CA THR A 94 -5.12 11.36 -7.80
C THR A 94 -5.69 9.99 -7.41
N LYS A 95 -5.46 8.99 -8.27
CA LYS A 95 -5.89 7.62 -8.01
C LYS A 95 -5.24 7.11 -6.72
N ASP A 96 -6.08 6.73 -5.75
CA ASP A 96 -5.65 6.02 -4.57
C ASP A 96 -5.65 4.51 -4.85
N CYS A 97 -4.45 3.92 -4.84
CA CYS A 97 -4.20 2.51 -5.09
C CYS A 97 -4.07 1.69 -3.80
N SER A 98 -4.51 2.21 -2.65
CA SER A 98 -4.56 1.46 -1.39
C SER A 98 -5.52 0.27 -1.50
N VAL A 99 -5.06 -0.88 -1.02
CA VAL A 99 -5.76 -2.17 -0.95
C VAL A 99 -5.64 -2.73 0.48
N LEU A 100 -6.33 -3.84 0.80
CA LEU A 100 -6.28 -4.45 2.14
C LEU A 100 -5.59 -5.81 2.18
N ARG A 101 -4.99 -6.26 1.06
CA ARG A 101 -4.50 -7.63 0.81
C ARG A 101 -3.73 -8.28 1.98
N SER A 102 -2.84 -7.56 2.65
CA SER A 102 -1.96 -8.11 3.71
C SER A 102 -2.34 -7.71 5.14
N VAL A 103 -3.41 -6.94 5.30
CA VAL A 103 -3.72 -6.24 6.56
C VAL A 103 -5.13 -6.50 7.08
N LYS A 104 -5.94 -7.33 6.39
CA LYS A 104 -7.28 -7.66 6.87
C LYS A 104 -7.22 -8.35 8.23
N PRO A 105 -8.06 -7.97 9.21
CA PRO A 105 -8.12 -8.59 10.54
C PRO A 105 -8.24 -10.12 10.55
N GLU A 106 -8.89 -10.70 9.54
CA GLU A 106 -9.14 -12.14 9.42
C GLU A 106 -7.90 -12.94 9.01
N VAL A 107 -6.93 -12.29 8.36
CA VAL A 107 -5.68 -12.92 7.90
C VAL A 107 -4.45 -12.39 8.64
N ASN A 108 -4.56 -11.22 9.25
CA ASN A 108 -3.52 -10.58 10.03
C ASN A 108 -4.04 -10.28 11.44
N PHE A 109 -3.69 -11.16 12.39
CA PHE A 109 -4.11 -11.05 13.79
C PHE A 109 -3.59 -9.80 14.51
N GLY A 110 -2.64 -9.06 13.93
CA GLY A 110 -2.21 -7.76 14.43
C GLY A 110 -3.21 -6.63 14.17
N SER A 111 -4.16 -6.82 13.24
CA SER A 111 -5.20 -5.84 12.92
C SER A 111 -6.46 -6.09 13.78
N ASN A 112 -6.88 -5.09 14.54
CA ASN A 112 -8.10 -5.19 15.34
C ASN A 112 -9.35 -4.93 14.47
N PHE A 113 -10.20 -5.94 14.31
CA PHE A 113 -11.40 -5.90 13.48
C PHE A 113 -12.29 -4.67 13.74
N ASN A 114 -12.57 -4.37 15.02
CA ASN A 114 -13.53 -3.34 15.42
C ASN A 114 -12.98 -1.91 15.30
N THR A 115 -11.69 -1.74 15.04
CA THR A 115 -11.10 -0.42 14.75
C THR A 115 -10.73 -0.32 13.26
N PHE A 116 -10.18 -1.39 12.70
CA PHE A 116 -9.62 -1.41 11.35
C PHE A 116 -10.66 -1.12 10.26
N TYR A 117 -11.78 -1.86 10.24
CA TYR A 117 -12.79 -1.66 9.20
C TYR A 117 -13.52 -0.33 9.30
N PRO A 118 -13.91 0.16 10.50
CA PRO A 118 -14.39 1.53 10.65
C PRO A 118 -13.41 2.57 10.12
N ASP A 119 -12.13 2.47 10.45
CA ASP A 119 -11.10 3.40 9.98
C ASP A 119 -10.96 3.37 8.45
N TRP A 120 -10.94 2.17 7.85
CA TRP A 120 -10.91 2.01 6.40
C TRP A 120 -12.12 2.66 5.72
N VAL A 121 -13.33 2.33 6.15
CA VAL A 121 -14.56 2.87 5.55
C VAL A 121 -14.61 4.39 5.71
N ASN A 122 -14.33 4.91 6.90
CA ASN A 122 -14.30 6.35 7.17
C ASN A 122 -13.26 7.07 6.28
N TYR A 123 -12.05 6.54 6.18
CA TYR A 123 -11.01 7.05 5.29
C TYR A 123 -11.48 7.13 3.84
N ARG A 124 -12.07 6.04 3.32
CA ARG A 124 -12.52 5.95 1.92
C ARG A 124 -13.70 6.89 1.66
N MET A 125 -14.67 6.96 2.58
CA MET A 125 -15.84 7.85 2.44
C MET A 125 -15.47 9.33 2.55
N LYS A 126 -14.49 9.69 3.39
CA LYS A 126 -13.94 11.05 3.41
C LYS A 126 -13.38 11.45 2.04
N LEU A 127 -12.62 10.57 1.39
CA LEU A 127 -12.10 10.81 0.05
C LEU A 127 -13.19 10.89 -1.02
N VAL A 128 -14.26 10.10 -0.91
CA VAL A 128 -15.43 10.21 -1.80
C VAL A 128 -16.06 11.59 -1.68
N ALA A 129 -16.31 12.06 -0.44
CA ALA A 129 -16.87 13.39 -0.21
C ALA A 129 -15.99 14.50 -0.79
N GLU A 130 -14.68 14.45 -0.56
CA GLU A 130 -13.70 15.40 -1.12
C GLU A 130 -13.72 15.39 -2.67
N LYS A 131 -13.78 14.20 -3.31
CA LYS A 131 -13.88 14.08 -4.77
C LYS A 131 -15.18 14.65 -5.31
N CYS A 132 -16.32 14.37 -4.69
CA CYS A 132 -17.62 14.89 -5.10
C CYS A 132 -17.62 16.43 -5.11
N GLU A 133 -17.10 17.04 -4.04
CA GLU A 133 -17.02 18.49 -3.91
C GLU A 133 -16.12 19.11 -5.00
N LEU A 134 -14.97 18.49 -5.27
CA LEU A 134 -14.07 18.96 -6.35
C LEU A 134 -14.71 18.84 -7.73
N ILE A 135 -15.39 17.74 -8.04
CA ILE A 135 -16.08 17.54 -9.31
C ILE A 135 -17.18 18.59 -9.50
N LYS A 136 -18.03 18.78 -8.47
CA LYS A 136 -19.11 19.78 -8.50
C LYS A 136 -18.55 21.19 -8.75
N ASN A 137 -17.54 21.59 -7.99
CA ASN A 137 -16.97 22.93 -8.08
C ASN A 137 -16.31 23.20 -9.44
N GLU A 138 -15.65 22.20 -10.04
CA GLU A 138 -15.05 22.38 -11.37
C GLU A 138 -16.14 22.47 -12.46
N ILE A 139 -17.24 21.71 -12.36
CA ILE A 139 -18.38 21.84 -13.30
C ILE A 139 -19.00 23.23 -13.21
N GLU A 140 -19.26 23.73 -12.00
CA GLU A 140 -19.82 25.08 -11.79
C GLU A 140 -18.90 26.17 -12.35
N LYS A 141 -17.60 26.03 -12.10
CA LYS A 141 -16.58 26.93 -12.64
C LYS A 141 -16.55 26.92 -14.18
N GLU A 142 -16.53 25.74 -14.81
CA GLU A 142 -16.55 25.64 -16.27
C GLU A 142 -17.82 26.27 -16.87
N ALA A 143 -18.97 26.07 -16.24
CA ALA A 143 -20.23 26.67 -16.66
C ALA A 143 -20.19 28.21 -16.56
N ASN A 144 -19.68 28.76 -15.46
CA ASN A 144 -19.54 30.19 -15.24
C ASN A 144 -18.55 30.85 -16.23
N GLU A 145 -17.53 30.12 -16.66
CA GLU A 145 -16.57 30.54 -17.68
C GLU A 145 -17.12 30.40 -19.12
N GLY A 146 -18.35 29.89 -19.30
CA GLY A 146 -18.97 29.70 -20.61
C GLY A 146 -18.30 28.59 -21.44
N LYS A 147 -17.58 27.66 -20.80
CA LYS A 147 -16.93 26.54 -21.50
C LYS A 147 -17.97 25.55 -22.00
N THR A 148 -17.65 24.87 -23.10
CA THR A 148 -18.48 23.77 -23.61
C THR A 148 -18.44 22.59 -22.61
N PHE A 149 -19.62 22.07 -22.26
CA PHE A 149 -19.73 20.97 -21.31
C PHE A 149 -19.10 19.68 -21.85
N ARG A 150 -18.07 19.19 -21.15
CA ARG A 150 -17.29 17.99 -21.53
C ARG A 150 -17.96 16.72 -21.04
N LYS A 151 -19.08 16.34 -21.66
CA LYS A 151 -19.94 15.22 -21.22
C LYS A 151 -19.15 13.93 -20.94
N GLU A 152 -18.28 13.52 -21.85
CA GLU A 152 -17.56 12.23 -21.73
C GLU A 152 -16.54 12.24 -20.58
N ASP A 153 -15.85 13.37 -20.35
CA ASP A 153 -14.88 13.50 -19.26
C ASP A 153 -15.57 13.42 -17.88
N TRP A 154 -16.74 14.07 -17.77
CA TRP A 154 -17.54 14.03 -16.54
C TRP A 154 -18.17 12.65 -16.32
N MET A 155 -18.64 11.98 -17.37
CA MET A 155 -19.09 10.60 -17.28
C MET A 155 -17.98 9.65 -16.81
N GLN A 156 -16.75 9.82 -17.29
CA GLN A 156 -15.61 9.03 -16.83
C GLN A 156 -15.30 9.30 -15.35
N SER A 157 -15.32 10.55 -14.92
CA SER A 157 -15.08 10.93 -13.52
C SER A 157 -16.09 10.29 -12.56
N LEU A 158 -17.36 10.20 -12.95
CA LEU A 158 -18.40 9.54 -12.17
C LEU A 158 -18.22 8.02 -12.12
N LYS A 159 -17.83 7.39 -13.24
CA LYS A 159 -17.48 5.95 -13.27
C LYS A 159 -16.28 5.64 -12.39
N ASP A 160 -15.29 6.52 -12.35
CA ASP A 160 -14.12 6.36 -11.49
C ASP A 160 -14.50 6.43 -10.01
N LEU A 161 -15.44 7.31 -9.65
CA LEU A 161 -16.00 7.41 -8.31
C LEU A 161 -16.81 6.16 -7.93
N GLU A 162 -17.68 5.67 -8.83
CA GLU A 162 -18.40 4.41 -8.67
C GLU A 162 -17.44 3.25 -8.42
N ASN A 163 -16.42 3.10 -9.26
CA ASN A 163 -15.42 2.06 -9.11
C ASN A 163 -14.64 2.18 -7.79
N TYR A 164 -14.36 3.40 -7.34
CA TYR A 164 -13.68 3.65 -6.07
C TYR A 164 -14.50 3.19 -4.85
N VAL A 165 -15.81 3.49 -4.86
CA VAL A 165 -16.76 3.01 -3.84
C VAL A 165 -16.88 1.49 -3.91
N ALA A 166 -17.02 0.92 -5.12
CA ALA A 166 -17.10 -0.52 -5.30
C ALA A 166 -15.85 -1.25 -4.79
N THR A 167 -14.66 -0.72 -5.10
CA THR A 167 -13.39 -1.29 -4.62
C THR A 167 -13.30 -1.23 -3.09
N THR A 168 -13.87 -0.22 -2.44
CA THR A 168 -13.81 -0.05 -0.98
C THR A 168 -14.38 -1.26 -0.23
N TRP A 169 -15.55 -1.78 -0.63
CA TRP A 169 -16.13 -2.96 0.01
C TRP A 169 -15.53 -4.26 -0.54
N LYS A 170 -15.14 -4.30 -1.83
CA LYS A 170 -14.50 -5.50 -2.43
C LYS A 170 -13.21 -5.84 -1.69
N GLU A 171 -12.44 -4.83 -1.31
CA GLU A 171 -11.22 -5.00 -0.51
C GLU A 171 -11.49 -5.52 0.90
N MET A 172 -12.72 -5.42 1.42
CA MET A 172 -13.07 -6.00 2.73
C MET A 172 -13.40 -7.48 2.64
N VAL A 173 -13.67 -8.01 1.43
CA VAL A 173 -13.96 -9.43 1.22
C VAL A 173 -12.69 -10.24 1.40
N VAL A 174 -12.77 -11.28 2.23
CA VAL A 174 -11.71 -12.27 2.40
C VAL A 174 -12.01 -13.45 1.49
N THR A 175 -11.08 -13.78 0.61
CA THR A 175 -11.20 -14.96 -0.25
C THR A 175 -10.78 -16.24 0.49
N ASN A 176 -11.27 -17.40 0.03
CA ASN A 176 -10.83 -18.69 0.57
C ASN A 176 -9.31 -18.87 0.46
N GLU A 177 -8.69 -18.35 -0.61
CA GLU A 177 -7.24 -18.39 -0.83
C GLU A 177 -6.46 -17.51 0.15
N GLU A 178 -7.01 -16.35 0.53
CA GLU A 178 -6.40 -15.48 1.54
C GLU A 178 -6.52 -16.11 2.92
N TYR A 179 -7.67 -16.71 3.24
CA TYR A 179 -7.89 -17.42 4.49
C TYR A 179 -6.96 -18.64 4.62
N ALA A 180 -6.81 -19.43 3.55
CA ALA A 180 -5.94 -20.60 3.53
C ALA A 180 -4.44 -20.25 3.67
N ARG A 181 -4.02 -19.04 3.28
CA ARG A 181 -2.64 -18.56 3.46
C ARG A 181 -2.33 -18.12 4.88
N ALA A 182 -3.35 -17.86 5.70
CA ALA A 182 -3.21 -17.42 7.09
C ALA A 182 -3.19 -18.59 8.11
N LEU A 183 -3.56 -19.80 7.66
CA LEU A 183 -3.51 -21.06 8.43
C LEU A 183 -2.17 -21.77 8.23
#